data_AF-A0A836D654-F1
#
_entry.id   AF-A0A836D654-F1
#
_cell.length_a   1.000
_cell.length_b   1.000
_cell.length_c   1.000
_cell.angle_alpha   90.00
_cell.angle_beta   90.00
_cell.angle_gamma   90.00
#
_symmetry.space_group_name_H-M   'P 1'
#
loop_
_entity.id
_entity.type
_entity.pdbx_description
1 polymer ?
#
loop_
_entity_poly.entity_id
_entity_poly.type
_entity_poly.pdbx_seq_one_letter_code
_entity_poly.pdbx_strand_id
1 'polypeptide(L)'
;MSGKEKSKFDEMAKADKVHYDQEMKDYRSAKGGKKKKDPNAPKRPPSGFFLFCSEFHPKIKSTNPGVSFGDVAKKLGEMRNNLSDSEKQPYINKAAEAEEV
;
A
#
# COMPACT_ATOMS: atom_id res chain seq x y z
N MET A 1 -35.46 -22.60 -8.05
CA MET A 1 -35.11 -21.25 -8.51
C MET A 1 -34.70 -21.32 -9.96
N SER A 2 -35.56 -20.79 -10.85
CA SER A 2 -35.28 -20.63 -12.27
C SER A 2 -34.11 -19.66 -12.48
N GLY A 3 -33.34 -19.81 -13.56
CA GLY A 3 -32.16 -18.97 -13.83
C GLY A 3 -32.45 -17.46 -13.84
N LYS A 4 -33.66 -17.06 -14.21
CA LYS A 4 -34.14 -15.66 -14.15
C LYS A 4 -34.35 -15.13 -12.73
N GLU A 5 -34.68 -15.99 -11.78
CA GLU A 5 -34.86 -15.59 -10.39
C GLU A 5 -33.50 -15.41 -9.71
N LYS A 6 -32.53 -16.30 -10.01
CA LYS A 6 -31.14 -16.16 -9.53
C LYS A 6 -30.47 -14.90 -10.03
N SER A 7 -30.65 -14.51 -11.31
CA SER A 7 -30.00 -13.31 -11.85
C SER A 7 -30.41 -12.04 -11.11
N LYS A 8 -31.68 -11.93 -10.69
CA LYS A 8 -32.17 -10.80 -9.90
C LYS A 8 -31.49 -10.70 -8.53
N PHE A 9 -31.26 -11.84 -7.87
CA PHE A 9 -30.54 -11.89 -6.60
C PHE A 9 -29.04 -11.60 -6.78
N ASP A 10 -28.42 -12.07 -7.85
CA ASP A 10 -27.02 -11.78 -8.16
C ASP A 10 -26.78 -10.29 -8.44
N GLU A 11 -27.70 -9.63 -9.16
CA GLU A 11 -27.64 -8.18 -9.41
C GLU A 11 -27.81 -7.37 -8.12
N MET A 12 -28.77 -7.76 -7.28
CA MET A 12 -29.00 -7.11 -5.99
C MET A 12 -27.80 -7.26 -5.05
N ALA A 13 -27.18 -8.45 -5.01
CA ALA A 13 -25.97 -8.69 -4.23
C ALA A 13 -24.76 -7.88 -4.73
N LYS A 14 -24.62 -7.71 -6.05
CA LYS A 14 -23.58 -6.85 -6.62
C LYS A 14 -23.79 -5.38 -6.27
N ALA A 15 -25.02 -4.89 -6.36
CA ALA A 15 -25.35 -3.51 -6.00
C ALA A 15 -25.09 -3.23 -4.52
N ASP A 16 -25.50 -4.14 -3.64
CA ASP A 16 -25.26 -4.07 -2.19
C ASP A 16 -23.75 -4.08 -1.87
N LYS A 17 -22.99 -4.97 -2.51
CA LYS A 17 -21.54 -5.01 -2.37
C LYS A 17 -20.87 -3.70 -2.80
N VAL A 18 -21.30 -3.11 -3.91
CA VAL A 18 -20.75 -1.83 -4.40
C VAL A 18 -21.07 -0.70 -3.43
N HIS A 19 -22.29 -0.64 -2.92
CA HIS A 19 -22.70 0.35 -1.91
C HIS A 19 -21.84 0.23 -0.64
N TYR A 20 -21.69 -0.99 -0.12
CA TYR A 20 -20.86 -1.27 1.04
C TYR A 20 -19.39 -0.90 0.82
N ASP A 21 -18.80 -1.29 -0.31
CA ASP A 21 -17.41 -0.93 -0.65
C ASP A 21 -17.24 0.60 -0.77
N GLN A 22 -18.29 1.33 -1.18
CA GLN A 22 -18.27 2.77 -1.31
C GLN A 22 -18.39 3.47 0.05
N GLU A 23 -19.28 3.02 0.93
CA GLU A 23 -19.36 3.51 2.32
C GLU A 23 -18.07 3.21 3.11
N MET A 24 -17.46 2.04 2.87
CA MET A 24 -16.22 1.64 3.56
C MET A 24 -14.97 2.37 3.08
N LYS A 25 -14.98 2.99 1.88
CA LYS A 25 -13.86 3.85 1.42
C LYS A 25 -13.70 5.10 2.28
N ASP A 26 -14.81 5.69 2.70
CA ASP A 26 -14.83 6.88 3.54
C ASP A 26 -14.71 6.53 5.03
N TYR A 27 -15.04 5.29 5.40
CA TYR A 27 -14.84 4.76 6.74
C TYR A 27 -13.34 4.50 7.04
N ARG A 28 -12.68 5.46 7.69
CA ARG A 28 -11.37 5.24 8.32
C ARG A 28 -11.52 4.34 9.55
N SER A 29 -11.63 3.03 9.32
CA SER A 29 -11.52 2.03 10.39
C SER A 29 -10.20 2.25 11.14
N ALA A 30 -10.27 2.35 12.47
CA ALA A 30 -9.08 2.37 13.32
C ALA A 30 -8.25 1.11 13.01
N LYS A 31 -7.09 1.29 12.38
CA LYS A 31 -6.17 0.25 11.87
C LYS A 31 -6.39 -1.10 12.55
N GLY A 32 -7.15 -1.97 11.89
CA GLY A 32 -7.28 -3.36 12.30
C GLY A 32 -5.90 -3.97 12.52
N GLY A 33 -5.73 -4.69 13.63
CA GLY A 33 -4.46 -5.26 14.05
C GLY A 33 -3.77 -6.01 12.91
N LYS A 34 -2.45 -5.82 12.79
CA LYS A 34 -1.65 -6.52 11.77
C LYS A 34 -1.86 -8.04 11.95
N LYS A 35 -2.38 -8.70 10.91
CA LYS A 35 -2.44 -10.17 10.85
C LYS A 35 -1.03 -10.71 11.13
N LYS A 36 -0.92 -11.72 12.01
CA LYS A 36 0.35 -12.39 12.31
C LYS A 36 0.96 -12.88 10.99
N LYS A 37 2.25 -12.59 10.77
CA LYS A 37 2.98 -13.08 9.60
C LYS A 37 3.22 -14.58 9.80
N ASP A 38 2.84 -15.37 8.81
CA ASP A 38 3.19 -16.79 8.73
C ASP A 38 4.72 -16.92 8.51
N PRO A 39 5.45 -17.71 9.34
CA PRO A 39 6.88 -17.93 9.17
C PRO A 39 7.29 -18.62 7.86
N ASN A 40 6.39 -19.42 7.28
CA ASN A 40 6.65 -20.17 6.05
C ASN A 40 6.20 -19.43 4.78
N ALA A 41 5.55 -18.27 4.91
CA ALA A 41 5.12 -17.51 3.75
C ALA A 41 6.32 -16.86 3.02
N PRO A 42 6.28 -16.78 1.69
CA PRO A 42 7.31 -16.08 0.92
C PRO A 42 7.37 -14.61 1.33
N LYS A 43 8.60 -14.07 1.34
CA LYS A 43 8.83 -12.67 1.69
C LYS A 43 8.21 -11.80 0.62
N ARG A 44 7.30 -10.90 1.02
CA ARG A 44 6.66 -9.97 0.08
C ARG A 44 7.69 -9.09 -0.61
N PRO A 45 7.50 -8.81 -1.92
CA PRO A 45 8.36 -7.90 -2.64
C PRO A 45 8.29 -6.49 -2.03
N PRO A 46 9.40 -5.72 -2.14
CA PRO A 46 9.45 -4.37 -1.61
C PRO A 46 8.53 -3.44 -2.41
N SER A 47 7.64 -2.74 -1.71
CA SER A 47 6.84 -1.67 -2.31
C SER A 47 7.72 -0.51 -2.81
N GLY A 48 7.24 0.27 -3.77
CA GLY A 48 7.96 1.42 -4.34
C GLY A 48 8.40 2.44 -3.28
N PHE A 49 7.67 2.57 -2.17
CA PHE A 49 8.14 3.38 -1.04
C PHE A 49 9.39 2.81 -0.37
N PHE A 50 9.50 1.50 -0.20
CA PHE A 50 10.69 0.88 0.37
C PHE A 50 11.90 0.98 -0.57
N LEU A 51 11.68 0.92 -1.89
CA LEU A 51 12.73 1.17 -2.88
C LEU A 51 13.25 2.62 -2.77
N PHE A 52 12.35 3.60 -2.72
CA PHE A 52 12.70 5.00 -2.47
C PHE A 52 13.47 5.17 -1.15
N CYS A 53 12.96 4.60 -0.05
CA CYS A 53 13.63 4.68 1.24
C CYS A 53 15.03 4.04 1.21
N SER A 54 15.23 2.95 0.47
CA SER A 54 16.55 2.29 0.39
C SER A 54 17.63 3.19 -0.21
N GLU A 55 17.27 4.05 -1.17
CA GLU A 55 18.19 4.97 -1.84
C GLU A 55 18.42 6.26 -1.04
N PHE A 56 17.38 6.78 -0.38
CA PHE A 56 17.44 8.08 0.30
C PHE A 56 17.77 8.00 1.79
N HIS A 57 17.46 6.89 2.46
CA HIS A 57 17.82 6.66 3.86
C HIS A 57 19.34 6.79 4.13
N PRO A 58 20.25 6.13 3.37
CA PRO A 58 21.68 6.30 3.60
C PRO A 58 22.14 7.73 3.35
N LYS A 59 21.59 8.43 2.34
CA LYS A 59 21.91 9.84 2.07
C LYS A 59 21.59 10.73 3.27
N ILE A 60 20.38 10.60 3.82
CA ILE A 60 19.95 11.40 4.99
C ILE A 60 20.76 11.03 6.23
N LYS A 61 21.06 9.75 6.43
CA LYS A 61 21.87 9.28 7.56
C LYS A 61 23.31 9.81 7.48
N SER A 62 23.89 9.89 6.28
CA SER A 62 25.22 10.47 6.07
C SER A 62 25.25 11.98 6.30
N THR A 63 24.20 12.71 5.92
CA THR A 63 24.11 14.16 6.18
C THR A 63 23.83 14.47 7.65
N ASN A 64 23.09 13.59 8.34
CA ASN A 64 22.73 13.75 9.75
C ASN A 64 23.18 12.54 10.58
N PRO A 65 24.49 12.40 10.85
CA PRO A 65 24.98 11.34 11.73
C PRO A 65 24.43 11.58 13.15
N GLY A 66 23.66 10.62 13.67
CA GLY A 66 23.08 10.67 15.02
C GLY A 66 21.56 10.81 15.10
N VAL A 67 20.88 11.05 13.97
CA VAL A 67 19.41 11.07 13.95
C VAL A 67 18.85 9.65 14.06
N SER A 68 17.77 9.49 14.84
CA SER A 68 17.13 8.20 15.04
C SER A 68 16.55 7.66 13.72
N PHE A 69 16.54 6.34 13.54
CA PHE A 69 15.90 5.71 12.38
C PHE A 69 14.45 6.17 12.21
N GLY A 70 13.72 6.36 13.32
CA GLY A 70 12.34 6.82 13.31
C GLY A 70 12.18 8.22 12.72
N ASP A 71 13.08 9.14 13.04
CA ASP A 71 13.02 10.52 12.53
C ASP A 71 13.46 10.62 11.07
N VAL A 72 14.45 9.79 10.66
CA VAL A 72 14.79 9.64 9.23
C VAL A 72 13.59 9.11 8.45
N ALA A 73 12.87 8.11 8.99
CA ALA A 73 11.69 7.54 8.34
C ALA A 73 10.54 8.55 8.21
N LYS A 74 10.31 9.40 9.22
CA LYS A 74 9.33 10.52 9.14
C LYS A 74 9.70 11.48 8.02
N LYS A 75 10.96 11.92 7.97
CA LYS A 75 11.44 12.85 6.94
C LYS A 75 11.34 12.26 5.53
N LEU A 76 11.63 10.97 5.37
CA LEU A 76 11.45 10.25 4.09
C LEU A 76 9.96 10.18 3.69
N GLY A 77 9.06 9.95 4.65
CA GLY A 77 7.62 9.96 4.39
C GLY A 77 7.12 11.30 3.89
N GLU A 78 7.53 12.39 4.53
CA GLU A 78 7.21 13.76 4.10
C GLU A 78 7.79 14.07 2.72
N MET A 79 9.07 13.75 2.50
CA MET A 79 9.73 13.95 1.21
C MET A 79 9.00 13.21 0.09
N ARG A 80 8.60 11.97 0.33
CA ARG A 80 7.87 11.15 -0.64
C ARG A 80 6.43 11.61 -0.87
N ASN A 81 5.80 12.27 0.10
CA ASN A 81 4.49 12.89 -0.11
C ASN A 81 4.61 14.15 -0.98
N ASN A 82 5.68 14.92 -0.80
CA ASN A 82 5.93 16.15 -1.55
C ASN A 82 6.47 15.92 -2.97
N LEU A 83 7.05 14.75 -3.27
CA LEU A 83 7.44 14.40 -4.64
C LEU A 83 6.22 14.39 -5.58
N SER A 84 6.47 14.73 -6.84
CA SER A 84 5.46 14.62 -7.89
C SER A 84 5.18 13.16 -8.26
N ASP A 85 4.03 12.89 -8.89
CA ASP A 85 3.71 11.53 -9.34
C ASP A 85 4.72 11.02 -10.37
N SER A 86 5.27 11.91 -11.21
CA SER A 86 6.33 11.60 -12.18
C SER A 86 7.60 11.05 -11.51
N GLU A 87 8.00 11.65 -10.39
CA GLU A 87 9.17 11.19 -9.64
C GLU A 87 8.90 9.88 -8.87
N LYS A 88 7.63 9.60 -8.55
CA LYS A 88 7.22 8.33 -7.93
C LYS A 88 7.08 7.19 -8.94
N GLN A 89 6.71 7.50 -10.19
CA GLN A 89 6.52 6.50 -11.27
C GLN A 89 7.64 5.47 -11.39
N PRO A 90 8.94 5.84 -11.46
CA PRO A 90 10.00 4.83 -11.60
C PRO A 90 10.04 3.86 -10.42
N TYR A 91 9.73 4.31 -9.21
CA TYR A 91 9.66 3.43 -8.04
C TYR A 91 8.40 2.56 -8.01
N ILE A 92 7.30 3.04 -8.58
CA ILE A 92 6.06 2.27 -8.75
C ILE A 92 6.30 1.16 -9.78
N ASN A 93 6.92 1.48 -10.92
CA ASN A 93 7.22 0.51 -11.98
C ASN A 93 8.21 -0.56 -11.50
N LYS A 94 9.31 -0.15 -10.82
CA LYS A 94 10.25 -1.11 -10.21
C LYS A 94 9.59 -2.01 -9.17
N ALA A 95 8.60 -1.50 -8.45
CA ALA A 95 7.87 -2.30 -7.47
C ALA A 95 6.89 -3.28 -8.13
N ALA A 96 6.24 -2.88 -9.22
CA ALA A 96 5.39 -3.76 -10.02
C ALA A 96 6.22 -4.87 -10.68
N GLU A 97 7.39 -4.54 -11.23
CA GLU A 97 8.33 -5.54 -11.76
C GLU A 97 8.80 -6.52 -10.68
N ALA A 98 9.08 -6.03 -9.47
CA ALA A 98 9.45 -6.89 -8.34
C ALA A 98 8.29 -7.75 -7.82
N GLU A 99 7.03 -7.42 -8.13
CA GLU A 99 5.83 -8.19 -7.77
C GLU A 99 5.51 -9.30 -8.77
N GLU A 100 5.94 -9.14 -10.02
CA GLU A 100 5.76 -10.11 -11.11
C GLU A 100 6.77 -11.29 -11.06
N VAL A 101 7.71 -11.29 -10.10
CA VAL A 101 8.76 -12.31 -9.93
C VAL A 101 8.53 -13.16 -8.68
#